data_AF-A0A537QAN5-F1
#
_entry.id   AF-A0A537QAN5-F1
#
_cell.length_a   1.000
_cell.length_b   1.000
_cell.length_c   1.000
_cell.angle_alpha   90.00
_cell.angle_beta   90.00
_cell.angle_gamma   90.00
#
_symmetry.space_group_name_H-M   'P 1'
#
loop_
_entity.id
_entity.type
_entity.pdbx_description
1 polymer ?
#
loop_
_entity_poly.entity_id
_entity_poly.type
_entity_poly.pdbx_seq_one_letter_code
_entity_poly.pdbx_strand_id
1 'polypeptide(L)'
;MPRAQYFVTKRKGEWKIRAGYRYSGPYPTKRKALQVAIDFAERDGQAGREAQVLVQGEDRLFRPAWTYGRDPYPVETPASPGSTLSAGSTAKSG
;
A
#
# COMPACT_ATOMS: atom_id res chain seq x y z
N MET A 1 12.40 1.79 13.76
CA MET A 1 11.38 2.86 13.80
C MET A 1 10.02 2.25 13.47
N PRO A 2 8.89 2.72 14.02
CA PRO A 2 7.59 2.14 13.75
C PRO A 2 7.19 2.37 12.28
N ARG A 3 6.73 1.30 11.63
CA ARG A 3 6.27 1.33 10.24
C ARG A 3 4.83 1.84 10.17
N ALA A 4 4.57 2.84 9.34
CA ALA A 4 3.23 3.33 9.05
C ALA A 4 2.56 2.42 8.01
N GLN A 5 1.66 1.54 8.45
CA GLN A 5 0.96 0.61 7.56
C GLN A 5 -0.50 1.04 7.36
N TYR A 6 -0.88 1.17 6.10
CA TYR A 6 -2.20 1.57 5.65
C TYR A 6 -2.90 0.40 4.97
N PHE A 7 -4.00 -0.09 5.56
CA PHE A 7 -4.75 -1.24 5.08
C PHE A 7 -6.02 -0.78 4.38
N VAL A 8 -6.09 -0.97 3.06
CA VAL A 8 -7.27 -0.73 2.24
C VAL A 8 -8.13 -2.00 2.24
N THR A 9 -9.29 -1.93 2.87
CA THR A 9 -10.23 -3.06 3.07
C THR A 9 -11.55 -2.80 2.38
N LYS A 10 -12.23 -3.87 1.91
CA LYS A 10 -13.58 -3.78 1.34
C LYS A 10 -14.57 -4.36 2.33
N ARG A 11 -15.54 -3.56 2.80
CA ARG A 11 -16.59 -4.00 3.73
C ARG A 11 -17.95 -3.53 3.24
N LYS A 12 -18.90 -4.45 3.08
CA LYS A 12 -20.27 -4.17 2.61
C LYS A 12 -20.35 -3.37 1.29
N GLY A 13 -19.39 -3.57 0.38
CA GLY A 13 -19.31 -2.83 -0.89
C GLY A 13 -18.54 -1.52 -0.81
N GLU A 14 -18.19 -1.05 0.38
CA GLU A 14 -17.47 0.20 0.60
C GLU A 14 -15.98 -0.06 0.88
N TRP A 15 -15.13 0.82 0.39
CA TRP A 15 -13.69 0.75 0.65
C TRP A 15 -13.31 1.60 1.86
N LYS A 16 -12.48 1.08 2.75
CA LYS A 16 -12.06 1.76 3.99
C LYS A 16 -10.57 1.62 4.17
N ILE A 17 -9.93 2.66 4.66
CA ILE A 17 -8.50 2.67 4.98
C ILE A 17 -8.37 2.55 6.48
N ARG A 18 -7.49 1.67 6.95
CA ARG A 18 -7.14 1.53 8.37
C ARG A 18 -5.65 1.79 8.54
N ALA A 19 -5.30 2.68 9.45
CA ALA A 19 -3.92 2.95 9.85
C ALA A 19 -3.81 2.80 11.37
N GLY A 20 -3.40 1.62 11.83
CA GLY A 20 -3.42 1.25 13.25
C GLY A 20 -4.84 1.31 13.85
N TYR A 21 -5.07 2.30 14.73
CA TYR A 21 -6.35 2.59 15.37
C TYR A 21 -7.22 3.60 14.61
N ARG A 22 -6.66 4.26 13.59
CA ARG A 22 -7.38 5.25 12.78
C ARG A 22 -8.04 4.57 11.59
N TYR A 23 -9.25 5.03 11.27
CA TYR A 23 -10.02 4.59 10.12
C TYR A 23 -10.38 5.80 9.26
N SER A 24 -10.37 5.62 7.94
CA SER A 24 -10.78 6.63 6.98
C SER A 24 -11.69 6.02 5.92
N GLY A 25 -12.68 6.78 5.47
CA GLY A 25 -13.76 6.33 4.58
C GLY A 25 -15.14 6.31 5.26
N PRO A 26 -16.17 5.80 4.57
CA PRO A 26 -16.12 4.94 3.39
C PRO A 26 -15.76 5.68 2.08
N TYR A 27 -15.15 4.94 1.15
CA TYR A 27 -14.84 5.37 -0.21
C TYR A 27 -15.61 4.52 -1.23
N PRO A 28 -16.08 5.12 -2.33
CA PRO A 28 -16.90 4.43 -3.33
C PRO A 28 -16.10 3.43 -4.19
N THR A 29 -14.80 3.66 -4.37
CA THR A 29 -13.97 2.81 -5.25
C THR A 29 -12.63 2.45 -4.62
N LYS A 30 -12.11 1.28 -5.00
CA LYS A 30 -10.78 0.79 -4.61
C LYS A 30 -9.69 1.80 -4.93
N ARG A 31 -9.74 2.36 -6.15
CA ARG A 31 -8.77 3.33 -6.66
C ARG A 31 -8.73 4.58 -5.78
N LYS A 32 -9.90 5.12 -5.40
CA LYS A 32 -9.95 6.30 -4.53
C LYS A 32 -9.39 6.02 -3.15
N ALA A 33 -9.75 4.88 -2.54
CA ALA A 33 -9.19 4.47 -1.25
C ALA A 33 -7.68 4.24 -1.32
N LEU A 34 -7.20 3.65 -2.42
CA LEU A 34 -5.77 3.41 -2.63
C LEU A 34 -4.98 4.71 -2.80
N GLN A 35 -5.47 5.65 -3.61
CA GLN A 35 -4.85 6.97 -3.77
C GLN A 35 -4.73 7.68 -2.43
N VAL A 36 -5.82 7.76 -1.66
CA VAL A 36 -5.80 8.43 -0.35
C VAL A 36 -4.89 7.73 0.65
N ALA A 37 -4.82 6.39 0.62
CA ALA A 37 -3.89 5.65 1.48
C ALA A 37 -2.42 5.94 1.14
N ILE A 38 -2.09 6.06 -0.15
CA ILE A 38 -0.75 6.40 -0.62
C ILE A 38 -0.40 7.85 -0.25
N ASP A 39 -1.34 8.78 -0.43
CA ASP A 39 -1.23 10.18 0.02
C ASP A 39 -0.88 10.28 1.52
N PHE A 40 -1.49 9.44 2.37
CA PHE A 40 -1.16 9.41 3.79
C PHE A 40 0.20 8.76 4.06
N ALA A 41 0.48 7.65 3.38
CA ALA A 41 1.75 6.95 3.51
C ALA A 41 2.93 7.81 3.04
N GLU A 42 2.77 8.59 1.98
CA GLU A 42 3.79 9.52 1.49
C GLU A 42 4.06 10.64 2.49
N ARG A 43 3.02 11.24 3.09
CA ARG A 43 3.20 12.26 4.14
C ARG A 43 3.95 11.71 5.36
N ASP A 44 3.64 10.49 5.80
CA ASP A 44 4.40 9.82 6.86
C ASP A 44 5.84 9.49 6.42
N GLY A 45 6.02 9.10 5.15
CA GLY A 45 7.31 8.85 4.51
C GLY A 45 8.22 10.08 4.53
N GLN A 46 7.68 11.23 4.12
CA GLN A 46 8.36 12.52 4.16
C GLN A 46 8.72 12.94 5.59
N ALA A 47 7.97 12.50 6.61
CA ALA A 47 8.30 12.69 8.02
C ALA A 47 9.38 11.71 8.55
N GLY A 48 10.00 10.91 7.66
CA GLY A 48 11.08 9.98 7.98
C GLY A 48 10.61 8.60 8.46
N ARG A 49 9.34 8.26 8.29
CA ARG A 49 8.81 6.93 8.67
C ARG A 49 8.84 5.98 7.48
N GLU A 50 9.12 4.70 7.73
CA GLU A 50 8.85 3.67 6.73
C GLU A 50 7.34 3.53 6.56
N ALA A 51 6.81 3.82 5.37
CA ALA A 51 5.37 3.79 5.12
C ALA A 51 5.00 2.82 3.98
N GLN A 52 3.92 2.06 4.19
CA GLN A 52 3.46 1.03 3.26
C GLN A 52 1.94 0.98 3.17
N VAL A 53 1.42 0.76 1.98
CA VAL A 53 0.00 0.54 1.70
C VAL A 53 -0.22 -0.91 1.31
N LEU A 54 -1.16 -1.54 2.01
CA LEU A 54 -1.60 -2.90 1.75
C LEU A 54 -3.06 -2.88 1.33
N VAL A 55 -3.39 -3.71 0.35
CA VAL A 55 -4.73 -3.84 -0.19
C VAL A 55 -5.26 -5.23 0.10
N GLN A 56 -6.50 -5.30 0.60
CA GLN A 56 -7.21 -6.54 0.79
C GLN A 56 -7.67 -7.09 -0.57
N GLY A 57 -7.21 -8.29 -0.91
CA GLY A 57 -7.71 -9.08 -2.03
C GLY A 57 -9.06 -9.73 -1.72
N GLU A 58 -9.65 -10.36 -2.73
CA GLU A 58 -10.90 -11.11 -2.56
C GLU A 58 -10.71 -12.36 -1.68
N ASP A 59 -9.47 -12.87 -1.64
CA ASP A 59 -8.97 -13.92 -0.74
C ASP A 59 -8.87 -13.48 0.74
N ARG A 60 -9.26 -12.23 1.05
CA ARG A 60 -9.08 -11.56 2.36
C ARG A 60 -7.62 -11.41 2.78
N LEU A 61 -6.67 -11.72 1.90
CA LEU A 61 -5.25 -11.53 2.16
C LEU A 61 -4.85 -10.08 1.85
N PHE A 62 -3.90 -9.57 2.62
CA PHE A 62 -3.33 -8.25 2.40
C PHE A 62 -2.09 -8.37 1.54
N ARG A 63 -2.06 -7.64 0.43
CA ARG A 63 -0.91 -7.60 -0.47
C ARG A 63 -0.35 -6.18 -0.50
N PRO A 64 0.99 -6.01 -0.48
CA PRO A 64 1.59 -4.70 -0.62
C PRO A 64 1.24 -4.15 -2.00
N ALA A 65 0.64 -2.95 -2.01
CA ALA A 65 0.29 -2.25 -3.24
C ALA A 65 1.25 -1.08 -3.51
N TRP A 66 1.85 -0.51 -2.47
CA TRP A 66 2.80 0.58 -2.58
C TRP A 66 3.64 0.74 -1.31
N THR A 67 4.90 1.13 -1.44
CA THR A 67 5.83 1.37 -0.34
C THR A 67 6.65 2.62 -0.61
N TYR A 68 6.70 3.55 0.35
CA TYR A 68 7.45 4.79 0.23
C TYR A 68 8.94 4.53 -0.02
N GLY A 69 9.51 5.21 -1.02
CA GLY A 69 10.91 5.08 -1.41
C GLY A 69 11.28 3.79 -2.14
N ARG A 70 10.34 2.87 -2.35
CA ARG A 70 10.55 1.66 -3.19
C ARG A 70 9.68 1.68 -4.44
N ASP A 71 8.40 2.00 -4.27
CA ASP A 71 7.43 2.04 -5.36
C ASP A 71 7.27 3.49 -5.84
N PRO A 72 7.31 3.76 -7.15
CA PRO A 72 7.01 5.09 -7.65
C PRO A 72 5.60 5.50 -7.22
N TYR A 73 5.41 6.78 -6.89
CA TYR A 73 4.07 7.30 -6.63
C TYR A 73 3.18 6.97 -7.84
N PRO A 74 1.94 6.48 -7.65
CA PRO A 74 1.05 6.18 -8.77
C PRO A 74 0.61 7.51 -9.40
N VAL A 75 1.46 8.04 -10.28
CA VAL A 75 1.03 8.97 -11.32
C VAL A 75 0.02 8.21 -12.16
N GLU A 76 -1.04 8.90 -12.61
CA GLU A 76 -2.26 8.40 -13.24
C GLU A 76 -2.09 7.52 -14.51
N THR A 77 -1.25 6.50 -14.49
CA THR A 77 -0.96 5.65 -15.65
C THR A 77 -1.56 4.27 -15.41
N PRO A 78 -2.63 3.88 -16.13
CA PRO A 78 -3.34 2.62 -15.93
C PRO A 78 -2.60 1.38 -16.48
N ALA A 79 -1.27 1.34 -16.42
CA ALA A 79 -0.51 0.17 -16.83
C ALA A 79 0.89 0.16 -16.19
N SER A 80 1.08 -0.71 -15.20
CA SER A 80 2.39 -1.34 -14.99
C SER A 80 2.15 -2.79 -14.55
N PRO A 81 2.03 -3.73 -15.49
CA PRO A 81 2.30 -5.14 -15.22
C PRO A 81 3.81 -5.28 -15.01
N GLY A 82 4.29 -4.86 -13.83
CA GLY A 82 5.71 -4.79 -13.50
C GLY A 82 6.08 -5.50 -12.20
N SER A 83 5.15 -6.20 -11.54
CA SER A 83 5.50 -7.14 -10.48
C SER A 83 6.14 -8.40 -11.06
N THR A 84 7.23 -8.25 -11.81
CA THR A 84 8.15 -9.36 -12.05
C THR A 84 9.03 -9.45 -10.82
N LEU A 85 8.60 -10.34 -9.93
CA LEU A 85 9.43 -11.18 -9.07
C LEU A 85 10.94 -10.90 -9.21
N SER A 86 11.53 -10.14 -8.27
CA SER A 86 12.96 -10.27 -7.98
C SER A 86 13.11 -11.30 -6.86
N ALA A 87 12.99 -12.57 -7.26
CA ALA A 87 13.69 -13.65 -6.60
C ALA A 87 15.14 -13.59 -7.10
N GLY A 88 16.07 -13.26 -6.22
CA GLY A 88 17.51 -13.30 -6.47
C GLY A 88 18.22 -13.39 -5.12
N SER A 89 18.34 -14.61 -4.59
CA SER A 89 19.59 -15.38 -4.56
C SER A 89 20.33 -15.26 -3.24
N THR A 90 20.10 -16.27 -2.42
CA THR A 90 21.11 -16.97 -1.60
C THR A 90 22.52 -16.89 -2.21
N ALA A 91 23.50 -16.46 -1.41
CA ALA A 91 24.80 -17.11 -1.17
C ALA A 91 25.85 -16.08 -0.74
N LYS A 92 26.34 -16.17 0.50
CA LYS A 92 27.67 -15.65 0.85
C LYS A 92 28.57 -16.84 1.11
N SER A 93 29.31 -17.23 0.09
CA SER A 93 30.51 -18.08 0.16
C SER A 93 31.72 -17.22 0.50
N GLY A 94 32.69 -17.81 1.21
CA GLY A 94 34.05 -17.26 1.40
C GLY A 94 34.40 -17.05 2.85
#